data_AF-A0A1X7M1X8-F1
#
_entry.id   AF-A0A1X7M1X8-F1
#
_cell.length_a   1.000
_cell.length_b   1.000
_cell.length_c   1.000
_cell.angle_alpha   90.00
_cell.angle_beta   90.00
_cell.angle_gamma   90.00
#
_symmetry.space_group_name_H-M   'P 1'
#
loop_
_entity.id
_entity.type
_entity.pdbx_description
1 polymer ?
#
loop_
_entity_poly.entity_id
_entity_poly.type
_entity_poly.pdbx_seq_one_letter_code
_entity_poly.pdbx_strand_id
1 'polypeptide(L)'
;MLETRIPNRKSRRSIALAGALVLAASAAQAAAPLAYVTSEKAGVGVIDIDQMTLAQTFPVGADGPRGLSLNADGTRLLVANKNTGDLAVIDTATGKVVERVKIGKNPEYVRVHNGYAYVTYEPGENGGPPAAEAGGKPEGKPDAKADAKAGGKPGADDDDANPPPAEIALVDMKTWRVIRSVTSGHETEGIEFSRDGQEMLVTNEGDDTVSVYHARTGAPIRTVKLAPGGRPRGIRLSPDGKHYVVTLESLSKFVVIDAHTFDVLKTVDTKLGPYGVAFGPDGHRLFVAAARDQTVQVFDGHTYEHIADVPVGQRCWHFSFTPDGSKLMVACGRSDAVYVLDAKSYQPIKQIGQLPLAWGIVTYPHSDGSIESH
;
A
#
# COMPACT_ATOMS: atom_id res chain seq x y z
N MET A 1 58.71 -61.46 64.15
CA MET A 1 59.49 -61.44 62.90
C MET A 1 58.54 -61.16 61.75
N LEU A 2 58.94 -60.19 60.92
CA LEU A 2 58.55 -59.92 59.53
C LEU A 2 57.07 -59.64 59.17
N GLU A 3 56.87 -58.40 58.69
CA GLU A 3 56.12 -57.95 57.50
C GLU A 3 55.24 -59.00 56.77
N THR A 4 54.08 -58.71 56.18
CA THR A 4 53.87 -57.71 55.12
C THR A 4 52.40 -57.75 54.63
N ARG A 5 51.99 -56.70 53.89
CA ARG A 5 50.96 -56.62 52.82
C ARG A 5 49.52 -56.27 53.18
N ILE A 6 49.16 -55.03 52.81
CA ILE A 6 47.82 -54.62 52.38
C ILE A 6 47.68 -54.94 50.87
N PRO A 7 46.49 -55.36 50.38
CA PRO A 7 45.77 -54.48 49.46
C PRO A 7 44.22 -54.51 49.57
N ASN A 8 43.65 -53.30 49.53
CA ASN A 8 42.66 -52.80 48.55
C ASN A 8 41.25 -53.44 48.43
N ARG A 9 40.20 -52.66 48.77
CA ARG A 9 39.14 -52.28 47.82
C ARG A 9 38.27 -51.12 48.33
N LYS A 10 38.20 -50.04 47.55
CA LYS A 10 37.39 -48.85 47.77
C LYS A 10 35.89 -49.17 47.66
N SER A 11 35.12 -48.80 48.69
CA SER A 11 33.65 -48.79 48.71
C SER A 11 33.14 -47.45 48.17
N ARG A 12 32.31 -47.49 47.12
CA ARG A 12 31.55 -46.35 46.60
C ARG A 12 30.40 -46.01 47.56
N ARG A 13 30.34 -44.77 48.04
CA ARG A 13 29.10 -44.17 48.57
C ARG A 13 28.70 -43.03 47.63
N SER A 14 27.54 -43.20 47.00
CA SER A 14 26.91 -42.18 46.16
C SER A 14 26.23 -41.16 47.07
N ILE A 15 26.65 -39.90 47.00
CA ILE A 15 25.93 -38.75 47.55
C ILE A 15 25.13 -38.16 46.40
N ALA A 16 23.80 -38.26 46.45
CA ALA A 16 22.91 -37.58 45.51
C ALA A 16 22.79 -36.12 45.93
N LEU A 17 23.34 -35.21 45.12
CA LEU A 17 23.14 -33.77 45.25
C LEU A 17 21.97 -33.39 44.34
N ALA A 18 20.81 -33.07 44.91
CA ALA A 18 19.69 -32.52 44.17
C ALA A 18 19.96 -31.04 43.87
N GLY A 19 20.47 -30.74 42.67
CA GLY A 19 20.56 -29.38 42.16
C GLY A 19 19.23 -28.97 41.54
N ALA A 20 18.54 -28.00 42.15
CA ALA A 20 17.40 -27.34 41.52
C ALA A 20 17.92 -26.40 40.42
N LEU A 21 17.76 -26.78 39.15
CA LEU A 21 17.90 -25.84 38.04
C LEU A 21 16.67 -24.95 37.98
N VAL A 22 16.84 -23.66 38.29
CA VAL A 22 15.86 -22.63 37.89
C VAL A 22 16.13 -22.32 36.41
N LEU A 23 15.30 -22.87 35.53
CA LEU A 23 15.23 -22.43 34.13
C LEU A 23 14.56 -21.05 34.10
N ALA A 24 15.36 -20.00 34.04
CA ALA A 24 14.87 -18.68 33.65
C ALA A 24 14.53 -18.74 32.16
N ALA A 25 13.25 -18.96 31.84
CA ALA A 25 12.73 -18.74 30.50
C ALA A 25 12.74 -17.23 30.24
N SER A 26 13.74 -16.75 29.51
CA SER A 26 13.69 -15.42 28.90
C SER A 26 12.58 -15.44 27.84
N ALA A 27 11.41 -14.90 28.16
CA ALA A 27 10.43 -14.56 27.14
C ALA A 27 11.09 -13.55 26.20
N ALA A 28 11.35 -13.96 24.96
CA ALA A 28 11.73 -13.01 23.93
C ALA A 28 10.58 -12.02 23.79
N GLN A 29 10.80 -10.76 24.17
CA GLN A 29 9.83 -9.70 23.94
C GLN A 29 9.65 -9.60 22.43
N ALA A 30 8.44 -9.89 21.94
CA ALA A 30 8.11 -9.64 20.55
C ALA A 30 8.35 -8.15 20.25
N ALA A 31 8.94 -7.86 19.09
CA ALA A 31 9.13 -6.47 18.67
C ALA A 31 7.76 -5.76 18.64
N ALA A 32 7.71 -4.53 19.14
CA ALA A 32 6.49 -3.75 19.16
C ALA A 32 5.93 -3.58 17.72
N PRO A 33 4.61 -3.65 17.53
CA PRO A 33 4.00 -3.45 16.22
C PRO A 33 4.23 -2.01 15.75
N LEU A 34 4.53 -1.85 14.46
CA LEU A 34 4.83 -0.56 13.83
C LEU A 34 3.96 -0.33 12.60
N ALA A 35 3.66 0.94 12.29
CA ALA A 35 3.18 1.34 10.98
C ALA A 35 4.23 2.21 10.28
N TYR A 36 4.42 1.99 8.99
CA TYR A 36 5.29 2.79 8.13
C TYR A 36 4.42 3.61 7.20
N VAL A 37 4.71 4.91 7.09
CA VAL A 37 3.90 5.85 6.32
C VAL A 37 4.81 6.66 5.42
N THR A 38 4.64 6.57 4.10
CA THR A 38 5.37 7.45 3.20
C THR A 38 4.81 8.86 3.27
N SER A 39 5.71 9.84 3.25
CA SER A 39 5.43 11.26 3.17
C SER A 39 6.24 11.83 2.03
N GLU A 40 5.57 12.37 1.01
CA GLU A 40 6.22 12.91 -0.20
C GLU A 40 7.24 14.02 0.10
N LYS A 41 7.24 14.56 1.33
CA LYS A 41 8.09 15.68 1.78
C LYS A 41 9.03 15.36 2.95
N ALA A 42 8.82 14.28 3.69
CA ALA A 42 9.59 13.98 4.90
C ALA A 42 10.29 12.61 4.92
N GLY A 43 9.95 11.70 4.01
CA GLY A 43 10.49 10.34 4.00
C GLY A 43 9.47 9.32 4.49
N VAL A 44 9.88 8.41 5.38
CA VAL A 44 8.97 7.41 5.94
C VAL A 44 8.78 7.65 7.44
N GLY A 45 7.58 8.04 7.84
CA GLY A 45 7.19 8.08 9.24
C GLY A 45 7.02 6.68 9.82
N VAL A 46 7.51 6.47 11.04
CA VAL A 46 7.38 5.22 11.78
C VAL A 46 6.50 5.48 13.00
N ILE A 47 5.31 4.90 12.99
CA ILE A 47 4.33 5.03 14.06
C ILE A 47 4.45 3.82 14.99
N ASP A 48 4.61 4.08 16.29
CA ASP A 48 4.45 3.08 17.34
C ASP A 48 2.96 2.76 17.48
N ILE A 49 2.58 1.50 17.27
CA ILE A 49 1.17 1.11 17.25
C ILE A 49 0.58 1.01 18.67
N ASP A 50 1.39 0.69 19.68
CA ASP A 50 0.91 0.60 21.06
C ASP A 50 0.59 1.99 21.63
N GLN A 51 1.38 2.99 21.24
CA GLN A 51 1.25 4.38 21.69
C GLN A 51 0.43 5.26 20.74
N MET A 52 0.24 4.82 19.50
CA MET A 52 -0.35 5.62 18.42
C MET A 52 0.37 6.97 18.26
N THR A 53 1.69 6.96 18.22
CA THR A 53 2.55 8.15 18.13
C THR A 53 3.57 7.99 17.01
N LEU A 54 3.91 9.10 16.35
CA LEU A 54 5.06 9.12 15.45
C LEU A 54 6.34 8.98 16.30
N ALA A 55 6.99 7.82 16.21
CA ALA A 55 8.18 7.51 17.00
C ALA A 55 9.44 8.12 16.37
N GLN A 56 9.55 8.04 15.04
CA GLN A 56 10.67 8.58 14.28
C GLN A 56 10.30 8.72 12.79
N THR A 57 11.19 9.35 12.03
CA THR A 57 11.08 9.44 10.57
C THR A 57 12.38 8.94 9.95
N PHE A 58 12.28 7.96 9.06
CA PHE A 58 13.40 7.46 8.28
C PHE A 58 13.65 8.38 7.09
N PRO A 59 14.87 8.96 6.98
CA PRO A 59 15.21 9.82 5.86
C PRO A 59 15.40 8.99 4.60
N VAL A 60 14.66 9.35 3.55
CA VAL A 60 14.87 8.79 2.19
C VAL A 60 15.51 9.81 1.24
N GLY A 61 15.50 11.09 1.60
CA GLY A 61 15.94 12.19 0.73
C GLY A 61 14.78 13.05 0.24
N ALA A 62 15.02 13.93 -0.73
CA ALA A 62 13.99 14.73 -1.40
C ALA A 62 13.29 13.93 -2.53
N ASP A 63 13.17 12.63 -2.31
CA ASP A 63 12.99 11.61 -3.36
C ASP A 63 11.51 11.46 -3.76
N GLY A 64 10.60 12.09 -3.02
CA GLY A 64 9.16 12.03 -3.27
C GLY A 64 8.60 10.62 -3.10
N PRO A 65 8.73 10.01 -1.90
CA PRO A 65 8.26 8.65 -1.66
C PRO A 65 6.74 8.55 -1.75
N ARG A 66 6.24 7.52 -2.42
CA ARG A 66 4.82 7.23 -2.62
C ARG A 66 4.49 5.80 -2.19
N GLY A 67 4.35 4.86 -3.12
CA GLY A 67 4.12 3.44 -2.84
C GLY A 67 5.16 2.87 -1.89
N LEU A 68 4.69 2.09 -0.93
CA LEU A 68 5.56 1.31 -0.06
C LEU A 68 5.01 -0.10 0.17
N SER A 69 5.92 -1.04 0.39
CA SER A 69 5.63 -2.42 0.78
C SER A 69 6.78 -2.96 1.61
N LEU A 70 6.54 -3.95 2.44
CA LEU A 70 7.49 -4.68 3.28
C LEU A 70 7.77 -6.04 2.68
N ASN A 71 8.90 -6.61 3.06
CA ASN A 71 9.11 -8.04 2.87
C ASN A 71 8.38 -8.85 3.97
N ALA A 72 8.25 -10.17 3.76
CA ALA A 72 7.45 -11.03 4.62
C ALA A 72 7.89 -11.02 6.11
N ASP A 73 9.18 -10.85 6.38
CA ASP A 73 9.74 -10.80 7.75
C ASP A 73 9.85 -9.37 8.32
N GLY A 74 9.38 -8.36 7.58
CA GLY A 74 9.37 -6.97 8.01
C GLY A 74 10.74 -6.31 8.16
N THR A 75 11.83 -6.98 7.75
CA THR A 75 13.19 -6.44 7.87
C THR A 75 13.56 -5.43 6.78
N ARG A 76 12.78 -5.38 5.69
CA ARG A 76 12.99 -4.49 4.55
C ARG A 76 11.71 -3.77 4.20
N LEU A 77 11.78 -2.44 4.15
CA LEU A 77 10.76 -1.59 3.56
C LEU A 77 11.21 -1.14 2.17
N LEU A 78 10.36 -1.28 1.18
CA LEU A 78 10.59 -0.96 -0.22
C LEU A 78 9.71 0.22 -0.57
N VAL A 79 10.31 1.29 -1.11
CA VAL A 79 9.63 2.57 -1.33
C VAL A 79 9.86 3.07 -2.74
N ALA A 80 8.78 3.28 -3.50
CA ALA A 80 8.82 3.92 -4.81
C ALA A 80 9.04 5.42 -4.63
N ASN A 81 10.08 5.93 -5.28
CA ASN A 81 10.46 7.33 -5.20
C ASN A 81 10.23 8.03 -6.54
N LYS A 82 9.26 8.94 -6.56
CA LYS A 82 8.88 9.68 -7.77
C LYS A 82 10.05 10.45 -8.38
N ASN A 83 10.75 11.24 -7.56
CA ASN A 83 11.65 12.28 -8.04
C ASN A 83 12.99 11.71 -8.52
N THR A 84 13.43 10.60 -7.93
CA THR A 84 14.69 9.92 -8.24
C THR A 84 14.51 8.74 -9.19
N GLY A 85 13.28 8.27 -9.40
CA GLY A 85 12.98 7.20 -10.35
C GLY A 85 13.48 5.83 -9.93
N ASP A 86 13.59 5.60 -8.62
CA ASP A 86 14.13 4.38 -8.02
C ASP A 86 13.19 3.76 -6.99
N LEU A 87 13.48 2.51 -6.67
CA LEU A 87 12.95 1.78 -5.53
C LEU A 87 14.03 1.80 -4.44
N ALA A 88 13.80 2.54 -3.36
CA ALA A 88 14.66 2.51 -2.19
C ALA A 88 14.34 1.29 -1.33
N VAL A 89 15.36 0.58 -0.88
CA VAL A 89 15.25 -0.52 0.09
C VAL A 89 15.81 -0.02 1.41
N ILE A 90 14.99 -0.03 2.45
CA ILE A 90 15.31 0.49 3.78
C ILE A 90 15.37 -0.69 4.76
N ASP A 91 16.47 -0.77 5.50
CA ASP A 91 16.58 -1.68 6.64
C ASP A 91 15.74 -1.13 7.81
N THR A 92 14.71 -1.87 8.22
CA THR A 92 13.72 -1.36 9.20
C THR A 92 14.28 -1.24 10.61
N ALA A 93 15.33 -2.00 10.94
CA ALA A 93 15.99 -1.92 12.24
C ALA A 93 16.81 -0.62 12.39
N THR A 94 17.43 -0.16 11.30
CA THR A 94 18.32 1.01 11.32
C THR A 94 17.72 2.27 10.69
N GLY A 95 16.62 2.12 9.93
CA GLY A 95 16.00 3.21 9.16
C GLY A 95 16.83 3.71 7.98
N LYS A 96 17.88 2.98 7.60
CA LYS A 96 18.81 3.39 6.54
C LYS A 96 18.43 2.77 5.21
N VAL A 97 18.52 3.57 4.15
CA VAL A 97 18.51 3.05 2.77
C VAL A 97 19.78 2.20 2.57
N VAL A 98 19.59 0.92 2.27
CA VAL A 98 20.67 -0.07 2.06
C VAL A 98 20.85 -0.44 0.59
N GLU A 99 19.86 -0.16 -0.27
CA GLU A 99 19.93 -0.41 -1.71
C GLU A 99 19.03 0.57 -2.47
N ARG A 100 19.38 0.86 -3.72
CA ARG A 100 18.55 1.65 -4.64
C ARG A 100 18.49 0.99 -6.00
N VAL A 101 17.30 0.54 -6.39
CA VAL A 101 17.07 -0.10 -7.68
C VAL A 101 16.51 0.92 -8.66
N LYS A 102 17.22 1.21 -9.75
CA LYS A 102 16.70 2.07 -10.81
C LYS A 102 15.45 1.43 -11.44
N ILE A 103 14.34 2.15 -11.46
CA ILE A 103 13.06 1.68 -11.99
C ILE A 103 12.77 2.38 -13.32
N GLY A 104 12.58 3.69 -13.27
CA GLY A 104 12.05 4.47 -14.38
C GLY A 104 11.47 5.79 -13.88
N LYS A 105 10.91 6.59 -14.78
CA LYS A 105 10.31 7.88 -14.42
C LYS A 105 8.99 7.68 -13.68
N ASN A 106 8.69 8.55 -12.72
CA ASN A 106 7.45 8.55 -11.95
C ASN A 106 7.02 7.18 -11.35
N PRO A 107 7.85 6.49 -10.55
CA PRO A 107 7.38 5.34 -9.78
C PRO A 107 6.22 5.74 -8.84
N GLU A 108 5.15 4.97 -8.84
CA GLU A 108 3.89 5.31 -8.16
C GLU A 108 3.61 4.33 -7.01
N TYR A 109 3.48 3.04 -7.33
CA TYR A 109 3.00 2.00 -6.43
C TYR A 109 4.01 0.87 -6.29
N VAL A 110 4.01 0.20 -5.13
CA VAL A 110 4.87 -0.96 -4.85
C VAL A 110 4.03 -2.06 -4.25
N ARG A 111 4.14 -3.28 -4.79
CA ARG A 111 3.61 -4.47 -4.14
C ARG A 111 4.64 -5.59 -4.11
N VAL A 112 4.92 -6.11 -2.92
CA VAL A 112 5.77 -7.29 -2.74
C VAL A 112 4.92 -8.55 -2.83
N HIS A 113 5.35 -9.51 -3.65
CA HIS A 113 4.72 -10.82 -3.73
C HIS A 113 5.73 -11.89 -4.15
N ASN A 114 5.76 -13.02 -3.42
CA ASN A 114 6.60 -14.18 -3.73
C ASN A 114 8.10 -13.88 -3.95
N GLY A 115 8.66 -12.95 -3.16
CA GLY A 115 10.09 -12.57 -3.22
C GLY A 115 10.45 -11.57 -4.32
N TYR A 116 9.46 -10.95 -4.94
CA TYR A 116 9.63 -9.90 -5.94
C TYR A 116 8.90 -8.64 -5.52
N ALA A 117 9.46 -7.49 -5.85
CA ALA A 117 8.75 -6.22 -5.78
C ALA A 117 8.25 -5.84 -7.17
N TYR A 118 6.97 -5.54 -7.26
CA TYR A 118 6.29 -5.07 -8.46
C TYR A 118 6.06 -3.58 -8.33
N VAL A 119 6.70 -2.80 -9.19
CA VAL A 119 6.70 -1.34 -9.09
C VAL A 119 6.09 -0.76 -10.36
N THR A 120 4.97 -0.05 -10.24
CA THR A 120 4.42 0.72 -11.36
C THR A 120 5.26 1.98 -11.57
N TYR A 121 5.51 2.32 -12.83
CA TYR A 121 6.19 3.55 -13.21
C TYR A 121 5.73 4.03 -14.59
N GLU A 122 5.87 5.33 -14.83
CA GLU A 122 5.29 6.00 -15.99
C GLU A 122 6.32 6.84 -16.74
N PRO A 123 6.88 6.30 -17.84
CA PRO A 123 7.83 7.04 -18.66
C PRO A 123 7.19 8.24 -19.38
N GLY A 124 5.90 8.16 -19.72
CA GLY A 124 5.23 9.13 -20.58
C GLY A 124 4.59 10.32 -19.88
N GLU A 125 4.42 10.25 -18.56
CA GLU A 125 3.69 11.26 -17.80
C GLU A 125 4.60 12.38 -17.28
N ASN A 126 4.13 13.62 -17.36
CA ASN A 126 4.73 14.81 -16.75
C ASN A 126 3.69 15.47 -15.82
N GLY A 127 3.23 14.80 -14.76
CA GLY A 127 2.09 15.31 -14.00
C GLY A 127 1.96 14.81 -12.56
N GLY A 128 1.19 15.52 -11.75
CA GLY A 128 0.65 15.04 -10.47
C GLY A 128 -0.84 14.72 -10.62
N PRO A 129 -1.49 14.19 -9.57
CA PRO A 129 -2.93 13.88 -9.60
C PRO A 129 -3.74 15.09 -10.09
N PRO A 130 -4.92 14.87 -10.73
CA PRO A 130 -5.73 15.95 -11.28
C PRO A 130 -5.90 17.09 -10.27
N ALA A 131 -5.70 18.33 -10.74
CA ALA A 131 -6.08 19.49 -9.94
C ALA A 131 -7.54 19.32 -9.50
N ALA A 132 -7.82 19.59 -8.23
CA ALA A 132 -9.20 19.57 -7.75
C ALA A 132 -10.04 20.49 -8.65
N GLU A 133 -10.93 19.91 -9.46
CA GLU A 133 -11.96 20.72 -10.10
C GLU A 133 -12.76 21.36 -8.97
N ALA A 134 -12.66 22.69 -8.90
CA ALA A 134 -13.38 23.49 -7.95
C ALA A 134 -14.86 23.12 -8.02
N GLY A 135 -15.47 22.87 -6.86
CA GLY A 135 -16.87 22.49 -6.73
C GLY A 135 -17.79 23.32 -7.62
N GLY A 136 -18.77 22.64 -8.20
CA GLY A 136 -19.70 23.19 -9.17
C GLY A 136 -20.22 24.57 -8.78
N LYS A 137 -20.08 25.53 -9.70
CA LYS A 137 -20.82 26.80 -9.62
C LYS A 137 -22.29 26.52 -9.96
N PRO A 138 -23.26 27.06 -9.20
CA PRO A 138 -24.66 27.04 -9.60
C PRO A 138 -24.87 27.90 -10.85
N GLU A 139 -25.69 27.40 -11.78
CA GLU A 139 -26.12 28.11 -12.98
C GLU A 139 -26.86 29.41 -12.66
N GLY A 140 -26.52 30.52 -13.35
CA GLY A 140 -27.29 31.75 -13.23
C GLY A 140 -26.69 33.06 -13.80
N LYS A 141 -26.71 33.21 -15.14
CA LYS A 141 -26.89 34.47 -15.92
C LYS A 141 -25.72 35.48 -16.13
N PRO A 142 -25.76 36.31 -17.20
CA PRO A 142 -24.70 36.34 -18.22
C PRO A 142 -23.94 37.66 -18.39
N ASP A 143 -22.83 37.54 -19.15
CA ASP A 143 -22.08 38.53 -19.96
C ASP A 143 -21.66 39.88 -19.37
N ALA A 144 -20.34 40.06 -19.20
CA ALA A 144 -19.67 41.30 -19.60
C ALA A 144 -18.17 41.06 -19.86
N LYS A 145 -17.71 41.54 -21.01
CA LYS A 145 -16.36 41.44 -21.60
C LYS A 145 -15.27 42.13 -20.76
N ALA A 146 -14.03 41.61 -20.84
CA ALA A 146 -12.82 42.43 -20.96
C ALA A 146 -11.60 41.59 -21.40
N ASP A 147 -11.23 41.75 -22.67
CA ASP A 147 -9.88 42.05 -23.18
C ASP A 147 -8.70 41.16 -22.79
N ALA A 148 -8.41 40.18 -23.65
CA ALA A 148 -7.11 39.54 -23.76
C ALA A 148 -6.19 40.34 -24.70
N LYS A 149 -5.02 40.76 -24.21
CA LYS A 149 -3.84 41.02 -25.05
C LYS A 149 -2.72 40.06 -24.68
N ALA A 150 -2.25 39.39 -25.72
CA ALA A 150 -1.22 38.36 -25.78
C ALA A 150 0.17 38.85 -25.41
N GLY A 151 1.05 37.90 -25.03
CA GLY A 151 2.50 38.13 -24.99
C GLY A 151 3.31 37.03 -24.31
N GLY A 152 3.38 35.83 -24.87
CA GLY A 152 4.33 34.78 -24.47
C GLY A 152 4.39 33.67 -25.51
N LYS A 153 5.57 33.45 -26.11
CA LYS A 153 5.79 32.70 -27.37
C LYS A 153 5.42 31.20 -27.32
N PRO A 154 4.96 30.64 -28.45
CA PRO A 154 4.75 29.21 -28.69
C PRO A 154 6.04 28.52 -29.16
N GLY A 155 6.18 27.22 -28.87
CA GLY A 155 7.14 26.33 -29.53
C GLY A 155 8.01 25.49 -28.60
N ALA A 156 7.42 24.43 -28.04
CA ALA A 156 8.03 23.11 -28.09
C ALA A 156 6.89 22.18 -28.50
N ASP A 157 6.94 21.75 -29.76
CA ASP A 157 6.05 20.73 -30.30
C ASP A 157 6.40 19.41 -29.60
N ASP A 158 5.74 19.12 -28.46
CA ASP A 158 5.67 17.75 -27.94
C ASP A 158 4.59 17.03 -28.75
N ASP A 159 4.95 16.65 -29.97
CA ASP A 159 4.17 15.85 -30.92
C ASP A 159 4.04 14.37 -30.50
N ASP A 160 4.18 14.05 -29.21
CA ASP A 160 3.84 12.72 -28.70
C ASP A 160 2.33 12.67 -28.45
N ALA A 161 1.56 12.56 -29.54
CA ALA A 161 0.12 12.38 -29.53
C ALA A 161 -0.35 11.11 -28.76
N ASN A 162 0.58 10.28 -28.28
CA ASN A 162 0.38 9.25 -27.28
C ASN A 162 1.64 9.15 -26.39
N PRO A 163 1.60 9.60 -25.12
CA PRO A 163 2.72 9.36 -24.20
C PRO A 163 2.99 7.85 -24.09
N PRO A 164 4.24 7.40 -23.90
CA PRO A 164 4.52 5.98 -23.75
C PRO A 164 3.73 5.41 -22.57
N PRO A 165 3.22 4.16 -22.70
CA PRO A 165 2.41 3.53 -21.67
C PRO A 165 3.20 3.37 -20.36
N ALA A 166 2.46 3.17 -19.27
CA ALA A 166 3.07 2.79 -18.01
C ALA A 166 3.65 1.37 -18.08
N GLU A 167 4.56 1.08 -17.16
CA GLU A 167 5.20 -0.21 -17.05
C GLU A 167 5.23 -0.69 -15.59
N ILE A 168 5.31 -2.01 -15.41
CA ILE A 168 5.52 -2.65 -14.11
C ILE A 168 6.92 -3.28 -14.10
N ALA A 169 7.83 -2.72 -13.29
CA ALA A 169 9.13 -3.31 -13.03
C ALA A 169 9.01 -4.46 -12.02
N LEU A 170 9.50 -5.65 -12.40
CA LEU A 170 9.66 -6.79 -11.51
C LEU A 170 11.09 -6.81 -10.99
N VAL A 171 11.26 -6.50 -9.71
CA VAL A 171 12.55 -6.51 -9.01
C VAL A 171 12.70 -7.79 -8.21
N ASP A 172 13.76 -8.56 -8.48
CA ASP A 172 14.13 -9.71 -7.65
C ASP A 172 14.76 -9.22 -6.34
N MET A 173 14.13 -9.50 -5.20
CA MET A 173 14.57 -9.00 -3.89
C MET A 173 15.82 -9.72 -3.34
N LYS A 174 16.27 -10.81 -3.97
CA LYS A 174 17.54 -11.46 -3.61
C LYS A 174 18.73 -10.75 -4.25
N THR A 175 18.54 -10.23 -5.46
CA THR A 175 19.62 -9.64 -6.26
C THR A 175 19.49 -8.13 -6.42
N TRP A 176 18.33 -7.57 -6.07
CA TRP A 176 17.95 -6.16 -6.23
C TRP A 176 18.09 -5.67 -7.67
N ARG A 177 17.75 -6.53 -8.62
CA ARG A 177 17.77 -6.21 -10.05
C ARG A 177 16.38 -6.25 -10.62
N VAL A 178 16.08 -5.29 -11.49
CA VAL A 178 14.95 -5.41 -12.41
C VAL A 178 15.23 -6.60 -13.34
N ILE A 179 14.40 -7.62 -13.25
CA ILE A 179 14.51 -8.83 -14.09
C ILE A 179 13.57 -8.77 -15.29
N ARG A 180 12.58 -7.88 -15.25
CA ARG A 180 11.58 -7.68 -16.30
C ARG A 180 10.87 -6.35 -16.11
N SER A 181 10.47 -5.73 -17.23
CA SER A 181 9.42 -4.71 -17.25
C SER A 181 8.24 -5.23 -18.06
N VAL A 182 7.03 -4.97 -17.59
CA VAL A 182 5.77 -5.38 -18.24
C VAL A 182 5.04 -4.12 -18.68
N THR A 183 4.81 -3.95 -19.98
CA THR A 183 4.01 -2.84 -20.50
C THR A 183 2.55 -2.99 -20.10
N SER A 184 1.94 -1.90 -19.63
CA SER A 184 0.53 -1.82 -19.28
C SER A 184 -0.19 -0.72 -20.06
N GLY A 185 -1.32 -0.25 -19.54
CA GLY A 185 -2.00 0.94 -20.02
C GLY A 185 -1.37 2.24 -19.51
N HIS A 186 -2.10 3.34 -19.63
CA HIS A 186 -1.69 4.65 -19.11
C HIS A 186 -2.17 4.88 -17.68
N GLU A 187 -1.40 5.69 -16.93
CA GLU A 187 -1.69 6.08 -15.54
C GLU A 187 -1.97 4.87 -14.63
N THR A 188 -0.95 4.02 -14.38
CA THR A 188 -1.13 2.80 -13.57
C THR A 188 -1.03 3.09 -12.10
N GLU A 189 -2.02 2.59 -11.33
CA GLU A 189 -2.06 2.82 -9.89
C GLU A 189 -1.92 1.51 -9.11
N GLY A 190 -2.97 0.70 -8.99
CA GLY A 190 -3.02 -0.46 -8.11
C GLY A 190 -2.53 -1.74 -8.77
N ILE A 191 -1.85 -2.58 -7.98
CA ILE A 191 -1.49 -3.96 -8.32
C ILE A 191 -2.16 -4.92 -7.32
N GLU A 192 -2.78 -5.99 -7.82
CA GLU A 192 -3.33 -7.09 -7.03
C GLU A 192 -3.01 -8.45 -7.66
N PHE A 193 -3.03 -9.51 -6.87
CA PHE A 193 -2.74 -10.87 -7.33
C PHE A 193 -3.97 -11.77 -7.23
N SER A 194 -3.98 -12.84 -8.02
CA SER A 194 -4.85 -13.99 -7.76
C SER A 194 -4.46 -14.69 -6.46
N ARG A 195 -5.41 -15.43 -5.87
CA ARG A 195 -5.21 -16.17 -4.62
C ARG A 195 -4.03 -17.15 -4.67
N ASP A 196 -3.72 -17.70 -5.84
CA ASP A 196 -2.58 -18.60 -6.07
C ASP A 196 -1.29 -17.88 -6.49
N GLY A 197 -1.33 -16.54 -6.60
CA GLY A 197 -0.21 -15.69 -6.98
C GLY A 197 0.23 -15.83 -8.44
N GLN A 198 -0.54 -16.52 -9.29
CA GLN A 198 -0.17 -16.78 -10.68
C GLN A 198 -0.57 -15.66 -11.63
N GLU A 199 -1.56 -14.85 -11.27
CA GLU A 199 -2.05 -13.74 -12.06
C GLU A 199 -1.81 -12.42 -11.33
N MET A 200 -1.46 -11.39 -12.10
CA MET A 200 -1.27 -10.02 -11.64
C MET A 200 -2.27 -9.13 -12.37
N LEU A 201 -3.04 -8.36 -11.62
CA LEU A 201 -4.01 -7.41 -12.11
C LEU A 201 -3.51 -5.99 -11.85
N VAL A 202 -3.61 -5.13 -12.85
CA VAL A 202 -3.13 -3.74 -12.80
C VAL A 202 -4.24 -2.81 -13.28
N THR A 203 -4.58 -1.81 -12.48
CA THR A 203 -5.52 -0.75 -12.89
C THR A 203 -4.81 0.27 -13.75
N ASN A 204 -5.42 0.66 -14.87
CA ASN A 204 -4.92 1.69 -15.77
C ASN A 204 -5.95 2.82 -15.83
N GLU A 205 -5.68 3.94 -15.16
CA GLU A 205 -6.62 5.04 -15.05
C GLU A 205 -6.91 5.71 -16.38
N GLY A 206 -5.87 5.98 -17.17
CA GLY A 206 -5.97 6.72 -18.41
C GLY A 206 -6.76 5.97 -19.49
N ASP A 207 -6.87 4.64 -19.35
CA ASP A 207 -7.50 3.76 -20.32
C ASP A 207 -8.85 3.19 -19.87
N ASP A 208 -9.28 3.47 -18.63
CA ASP A 208 -10.48 2.87 -18.03
C ASP A 208 -10.46 1.32 -18.07
N THR A 209 -9.32 0.71 -17.74
CA THR A 209 -9.17 -0.76 -17.80
C THR A 209 -8.49 -1.37 -16.58
N VAL A 210 -8.68 -2.68 -16.42
CA VAL A 210 -7.78 -3.54 -15.63
C VAL A 210 -7.09 -4.52 -16.56
N SER A 211 -5.76 -4.51 -16.57
CA SER A 211 -4.96 -5.48 -17.32
C SER A 211 -4.57 -6.66 -16.43
N VAL A 212 -4.64 -7.88 -16.98
CA VAL A 212 -4.33 -9.13 -16.30
C VAL A 212 -3.16 -9.80 -17.01
N TYR A 213 -2.17 -10.23 -16.25
CA TYR A 213 -0.94 -10.85 -16.73
C TYR A 213 -0.63 -12.11 -15.93
N HIS A 214 0.14 -13.03 -16.53
CA HIS A 214 0.86 -14.03 -15.75
C HIS A 214 1.89 -13.33 -14.87
N ALA A 215 1.75 -13.46 -13.54
CA ALA A 215 2.49 -12.68 -12.55
C ALA A 215 4.02 -12.79 -12.69
N ARG A 216 4.53 -13.93 -13.17
CA ARG A 216 5.98 -14.16 -13.25
C ARG A 216 6.60 -13.90 -14.61
N THR A 217 5.87 -14.14 -15.69
CA THR A 217 6.39 -13.93 -17.05
C THR A 217 6.02 -12.57 -17.60
N GLY A 218 5.01 -11.90 -17.02
CA GLY A 218 4.43 -10.67 -17.56
C GLY A 218 3.63 -10.86 -18.84
N ALA A 219 3.38 -12.11 -19.24
CA ALA A 219 2.61 -12.38 -20.46
C ALA A 219 1.14 -11.96 -20.27
N PRO A 220 0.54 -11.23 -21.22
CA PRO A 220 -0.83 -10.76 -21.09
C PRO A 220 -1.83 -11.92 -21.14
N ILE A 221 -2.85 -11.85 -20.29
CA ILE A 221 -3.97 -12.80 -20.21
C ILE A 221 -5.25 -12.13 -20.72
N ARG A 222 -5.58 -10.96 -20.18
CA ARG A 222 -6.86 -10.29 -20.43
C ARG A 222 -6.76 -8.79 -20.20
N THR A 223 -7.58 -8.02 -20.91
CA THR A 223 -7.87 -6.63 -20.55
C THR A 223 -9.37 -6.50 -20.29
N VAL A 224 -9.72 -6.08 -19.08
CA VAL A 224 -11.10 -5.82 -18.65
C VAL A 224 -11.40 -4.35 -18.93
N LYS A 225 -12.36 -4.09 -19.81
CA LYS A 225 -12.84 -2.72 -20.07
C LYS A 225 -13.86 -2.33 -19.02
N LEU A 226 -13.68 -1.16 -18.43
CA LEU A 226 -14.60 -0.59 -17.45
C LEU A 226 -15.45 0.51 -18.10
N ALA A 227 -16.33 1.11 -17.30
CA ALA A 227 -17.14 2.22 -17.77
C ALA A 227 -16.24 3.40 -18.18
N PRO A 228 -16.47 4.03 -19.35
CA PRO A 228 -15.68 5.18 -19.80
C PRO A 228 -15.69 6.35 -18.80
N GLY A 229 -14.55 7.00 -18.65
CA GLY A 229 -14.32 8.05 -17.64
C GLY A 229 -14.27 7.53 -16.21
N GLY A 230 -14.07 6.22 -16.03
CA GLY A 230 -13.99 5.50 -14.77
C GLY A 230 -12.80 5.89 -13.91
N ARG A 231 -11.61 5.94 -14.52
CA ARG A 231 -10.32 6.10 -13.85
C ARG A 231 -10.15 5.11 -12.69
N PRO A 232 -9.92 3.82 -12.98
CA PRO A 232 -9.75 2.80 -11.95
C PRO A 232 -8.50 3.02 -11.10
N ARG A 233 -8.63 3.05 -9.77
CA ARG A 233 -7.54 3.32 -8.82
C ARG A 233 -7.16 2.10 -8.00
N GLY A 234 -7.84 1.90 -6.86
CA GLY A 234 -7.59 0.80 -5.95
C GLY A 234 -8.22 -0.48 -6.46
N ILE A 235 -7.52 -1.59 -6.26
CA ILE A 235 -7.98 -2.95 -6.56
C ILE A 235 -7.71 -3.85 -5.37
N ARG A 236 -8.67 -4.71 -5.02
CA ARG A 236 -8.53 -5.67 -3.93
C ARG A 236 -9.25 -6.98 -4.21
N LEU A 237 -8.58 -8.11 -4.00
CA LEU A 237 -9.22 -9.44 -4.02
C LEU A 237 -10.07 -9.66 -2.76
N SER A 238 -11.24 -10.26 -2.92
CA SER A 238 -12.11 -10.64 -1.80
C SER A 238 -11.46 -11.75 -0.96
N PRO A 239 -11.74 -11.81 0.35
CA PRO A 239 -11.15 -12.82 1.22
C PRO A 239 -11.48 -14.26 0.84
N ASP A 240 -12.58 -14.52 0.13
CA ASP A 240 -12.91 -15.84 -0.41
C ASP A 240 -12.24 -16.14 -1.77
N GLY A 241 -11.53 -15.17 -2.34
CA GLY A 241 -10.82 -15.28 -3.62
C GLY A 241 -11.73 -15.26 -4.85
N LYS A 242 -13.00 -14.89 -4.72
CA LYS A 242 -13.98 -14.99 -5.81
C LYS A 242 -14.17 -13.71 -6.60
N HIS A 243 -13.90 -12.55 -6.00
CA HIS A 243 -14.14 -11.27 -6.66
C HIS A 243 -12.99 -10.29 -6.48
N TYR A 244 -12.74 -9.47 -7.48
CA TYR A 244 -11.96 -8.24 -7.33
C TYR A 244 -12.91 -7.06 -7.15
N VAL A 245 -12.59 -6.17 -6.22
CA VAL A 245 -13.25 -4.87 -6.08
C VAL A 245 -12.31 -3.80 -6.63
N VAL A 246 -12.80 -2.97 -7.55
CA VAL A 246 -12.02 -1.89 -8.19
C VAL A 246 -12.75 -0.57 -8.05
N THR A 247 -12.10 0.44 -7.45
CA THR A 247 -12.67 1.79 -7.33
C THR A 247 -12.53 2.56 -8.63
N LEU A 248 -13.56 3.34 -8.98
CA LEU A 248 -13.63 4.21 -10.16
C LEU A 248 -13.70 5.66 -9.69
N GLU A 249 -12.55 6.35 -9.63
CA GLU A 249 -12.40 7.63 -8.93
C GLU A 249 -13.37 8.69 -9.48
N SER A 250 -13.41 8.84 -10.80
CA SER A 250 -14.18 9.91 -11.45
C SER A 250 -15.67 9.63 -11.51
N LEU A 251 -16.09 8.37 -11.41
CA LEU A 251 -17.50 7.99 -11.45
C LEU A 251 -18.15 7.89 -10.07
N SER A 252 -17.37 8.01 -8.99
CA SER A 252 -17.86 7.81 -7.61
C SER A 252 -18.53 6.44 -7.45
N LYS A 253 -17.84 5.39 -7.91
CA LYS A 253 -18.31 4.01 -7.90
C LYS A 253 -17.18 3.06 -7.53
N PHE A 254 -17.52 1.82 -7.19
CA PHE A 254 -16.64 0.68 -7.40
C PHE A 254 -17.36 -0.39 -8.21
N VAL A 255 -16.59 -1.26 -8.86
CA VAL A 255 -17.09 -2.45 -9.54
C VAL A 255 -16.61 -3.72 -8.83
N VAL A 256 -17.41 -4.76 -8.94
CA VAL A 256 -17.10 -6.12 -8.49
C VAL A 256 -16.90 -6.96 -9.75
N ILE A 257 -15.74 -7.56 -9.89
CA ILE A 257 -15.32 -8.35 -11.04
C ILE A 257 -15.16 -9.80 -10.59
N ASP A 258 -15.66 -10.77 -11.36
CA ASP A 258 -15.43 -12.19 -11.10
C ASP A 258 -13.93 -12.52 -11.24
N ALA A 259 -13.35 -13.18 -10.24
CA ALA A 259 -11.92 -13.47 -10.21
C ALA A 259 -11.48 -14.57 -11.19
N HIS A 260 -12.41 -15.32 -11.79
CA HIS A 260 -12.12 -16.38 -12.75
C HIS A 260 -12.46 -15.99 -14.19
N THR A 261 -13.60 -15.33 -14.42
CA THR A 261 -14.03 -14.95 -15.77
C THR A 261 -13.61 -13.53 -16.14
N PHE A 262 -13.29 -12.70 -15.15
CA PHE A 262 -13.03 -11.26 -15.28
C PHE A 262 -14.22 -10.45 -15.80
N ASP A 263 -15.44 -10.97 -15.65
CA ASP A 263 -16.66 -10.24 -15.98
C ASP A 263 -17.02 -9.27 -14.85
N VAL A 264 -17.49 -8.07 -15.20
CA VAL A 264 -18.06 -7.12 -14.23
C VAL A 264 -19.42 -7.64 -13.79
N LEU A 265 -19.52 -8.04 -12.52
CA LEU A 265 -20.73 -8.61 -11.92
C LEU A 265 -21.65 -7.55 -11.31
N LYS A 266 -21.07 -6.49 -10.73
CA LYS A 266 -21.80 -5.45 -10.01
C LYS A 266 -21.10 -4.11 -10.12
N THR A 267 -21.88 -3.05 -10.11
CA THR A 267 -21.41 -1.67 -9.93
C THR A 267 -22.12 -1.09 -8.72
N VAL A 268 -21.39 -0.44 -7.82
CA VAL A 268 -21.89 0.09 -6.56
C VAL A 268 -21.52 1.56 -6.44
N ASP A 269 -22.48 2.38 -6.02
CA ASP A 269 -22.24 3.80 -5.79
C ASP A 269 -21.40 4.02 -4.53
N THR A 270 -20.48 4.96 -4.63
CA THR A 270 -19.68 5.50 -3.53
C THR A 270 -19.89 7.00 -3.45
N LYS A 271 -19.25 7.63 -2.47
CA LYS A 271 -19.04 9.07 -2.44
C LYS A 271 -17.85 9.48 -3.29
N LEU A 272 -17.59 10.78 -3.33
CA LEU A 272 -16.68 11.41 -4.28
C LEU A 272 -15.23 10.95 -4.14
N GLY A 273 -14.64 10.58 -5.29
CA GLY A 273 -13.24 10.21 -5.41
C GLY A 273 -12.84 8.98 -4.60
N PRO A 274 -13.50 7.81 -4.79
CA PRO A 274 -13.06 6.57 -4.18
C PRO A 274 -11.65 6.22 -4.68
N TYR A 275 -10.75 5.91 -3.76
CA TYR A 275 -9.33 5.65 -4.05
C TYR A 275 -8.91 4.28 -3.53
N GLY A 276 -8.38 4.19 -2.31
CA GLY A 276 -8.03 2.92 -1.69
C GLY A 276 -9.27 2.11 -1.32
N VAL A 277 -9.15 0.79 -1.45
CA VAL A 277 -10.20 -0.18 -1.10
C VAL A 277 -9.55 -1.37 -0.42
N ALA A 278 -10.16 -1.85 0.67
CA ALA A 278 -9.74 -3.10 1.30
C ALA A 278 -10.83 -3.74 2.14
N PHE A 279 -10.74 -5.05 2.32
CA PHE A 279 -11.57 -5.78 3.26
C PHE A 279 -11.00 -5.67 4.68
N GLY A 280 -11.88 -5.68 5.67
CA GLY A 280 -11.49 -5.84 7.07
C GLY A 280 -10.93 -7.24 7.36
N PRO A 281 -10.21 -7.45 8.48
CA PRO A 281 -9.56 -8.72 8.78
C PRO A 281 -10.48 -9.94 8.88
N ASP A 282 -11.76 -9.73 9.19
CA ASP A 282 -12.78 -10.78 9.23
C ASP A 282 -13.48 -11.00 7.88
N GLY A 283 -13.19 -10.16 6.89
CA GLY A 283 -13.83 -10.16 5.57
C GLY A 283 -15.29 -9.73 5.54
N HIS A 284 -15.89 -9.38 6.68
CA HIS A 284 -17.30 -9.01 6.77
C HIS A 284 -17.57 -7.57 6.34
N ARG A 285 -16.53 -6.75 6.22
CA ARG A 285 -16.62 -5.35 5.84
C ARG A 285 -15.66 -5.03 4.71
N LEU A 286 -16.11 -4.15 3.82
CA LEU A 286 -15.31 -3.53 2.78
C LEU A 286 -15.21 -2.04 3.08
N PHE A 287 -14.01 -1.49 3.02
CA PHE A 287 -13.72 -0.09 3.29
C PHE A 287 -13.27 0.58 2.00
N VAL A 288 -13.76 1.78 1.73
CA VAL A 288 -13.41 2.59 0.56
C VAL A 288 -13.08 4.00 1.02
N ALA A 289 -11.88 4.49 0.72
CA ALA A 289 -11.51 5.87 0.99
C ALA A 289 -12.08 6.79 -0.11
N ALA A 290 -13.16 7.51 0.19
CA ALA A 290 -13.75 8.53 -0.67
C ALA A 290 -13.01 9.87 -0.43
N ALA A 291 -11.84 9.99 -1.06
CA ALA A 291 -10.82 10.97 -0.72
C ALA A 291 -11.27 12.42 -0.91
N ARG A 292 -12.12 12.69 -1.91
CA ARG A 292 -12.66 14.04 -2.19
C ARG A 292 -13.85 14.39 -1.31
N ASP A 293 -14.53 13.38 -0.78
CA ASP A 293 -15.62 13.54 0.18
C ASP A 293 -15.13 13.62 1.64
N GLN A 294 -13.85 13.36 1.90
CA GLN A 294 -13.27 13.32 3.25
C GLN A 294 -13.91 12.24 4.14
N THR A 295 -14.25 11.10 3.53
CA THR A 295 -14.85 9.97 4.23
C THR A 295 -14.14 8.66 3.91
N VAL A 296 -14.11 7.75 4.88
CA VAL A 296 -13.99 6.31 4.62
C VAL A 296 -15.39 5.74 4.69
N GLN A 297 -15.83 5.13 3.59
CA GLN A 297 -17.11 4.45 3.54
C GLN A 297 -16.94 2.98 3.90
N VAL A 298 -17.93 2.45 4.62
CA VAL A 298 -17.99 1.05 5.02
C VAL A 298 -19.18 0.39 4.33
N PHE A 299 -18.92 -0.75 3.72
CA PHE A 299 -19.90 -1.60 3.05
C PHE A 299 -19.87 -3.00 3.65
N ASP A 300 -20.96 -3.76 3.46
CA ASP A 300 -20.95 -5.19 3.72
C ASP A 300 -19.97 -5.88 2.76
N GLY A 301 -19.12 -6.76 3.28
CA GLY A 301 -18.08 -7.43 2.51
C GLY A 301 -18.61 -8.46 1.50
N HIS A 302 -19.88 -8.87 1.61
CA HIS A 302 -20.47 -9.89 0.74
C HIS A 302 -21.57 -9.30 -0.16
N THR A 303 -22.47 -8.51 0.41
CA THR A 303 -23.58 -7.91 -0.35
C THR A 303 -23.16 -6.60 -1.02
N TYR A 304 -22.08 -5.96 -0.56
CA TYR A 304 -21.63 -4.64 -0.98
C TYR A 304 -22.65 -3.52 -0.70
N GLU A 305 -23.58 -3.75 0.23
CA GLU A 305 -24.51 -2.72 0.68
C GLU A 305 -23.78 -1.71 1.57
N HIS A 306 -24.10 -0.43 1.42
CA HIS A 306 -23.53 0.63 2.26
C HIS A 306 -23.99 0.48 3.71
N ILE A 307 -23.07 0.69 4.65
CA ILE A 307 -23.30 0.56 6.10
C ILE A 307 -23.06 1.89 6.82
N ALA A 308 -21.95 2.56 6.53
CA ALA A 308 -21.55 3.76 7.27
C ALA A 308 -20.65 4.67 6.46
N ASP A 309 -20.66 5.96 6.80
CA ASP A 309 -19.68 6.94 6.37
C ASP A 309 -18.90 7.44 7.57
N VAL A 310 -17.57 7.40 7.49
CA VAL A 310 -16.68 7.72 8.60
C VAL A 310 -15.88 8.96 8.24
N PRO A 311 -16.08 10.10 8.93
CA PRO A 311 -15.33 11.31 8.64
C PRO A 311 -13.82 11.12 8.87
N VAL A 312 -13.03 11.56 7.90
CA VAL A 312 -11.56 11.58 7.94
C VAL A 312 -11.04 12.93 7.43
N GLY A 313 -9.73 13.06 7.27
CA GLY A 313 -9.10 14.25 6.73
C GLY A 313 -9.25 14.41 5.21
N GLN A 314 -8.42 15.30 4.67
CA GLN A 314 -8.40 15.63 3.25
C GLN A 314 -7.42 14.73 2.49
N ARG A 315 -7.83 14.28 1.30
CA ARG A 315 -7.01 13.43 0.40
C ARG A 315 -6.47 12.19 1.11
N CYS A 316 -7.38 11.44 1.73
CA CYS A 316 -7.08 10.15 2.32
C CYS A 316 -7.13 9.08 1.23
N TRP A 317 -6.00 8.42 0.96
CA TRP A 317 -5.87 7.49 -0.17
C TRP A 317 -5.69 6.07 0.28
N HIS A 318 -4.63 5.80 1.04
CA HIS A 318 -4.29 4.46 1.51
C HIS A 318 -4.53 4.33 3.01
N PHE A 319 -4.84 3.12 3.43
CA PHE A 319 -5.08 2.77 4.83
C PHE A 319 -4.59 1.36 5.12
N SER A 320 -4.44 1.03 6.40
CA SER A 320 -4.13 -0.32 6.86
C SER A 320 -4.83 -0.54 8.19
N PHE A 321 -5.24 -1.77 8.49
CA PHE A 321 -5.58 -2.12 9.86
C PHE A 321 -4.31 -2.24 10.70
N THR A 322 -4.43 -2.08 12.01
CA THR A 322 -3.41 -2.54 12.95
C THR A 322 -3.31 -4.07 12.92
N PRO A 323 -2.18 -4.66 13.34
CA PRO A 323 -1.97 -6.12 13.28
C PRO A 323 -2.99 -6.94 14.10
N ASP A 324 -3.56 -6.33 15.15
CA ASP A 324 -4.63 -6.92 15.96
C ASP A 324 -6.04 -6.70 15.36
N GLY A 325 -6.14 -6.01 14.22
CA GLY A 325 -7.38 -5.65 13.55
C GLY A 325 -8.25 -4.62 14.28
N SER A 326 -7.79 -4.06 15.41
CA SER A 326 -8.65 -3.24 16.28
C SER A 326 -8.78 -1.79 15.83
N LYS A 327 -7.88 -1.30 14.98
CA LYS A 327 -7.90 0.07 14.46
C LYS A 327 -7.67 0.12 12.96
N LEU A 328 -8.23 1.14 12.33
CA LEU A 328 -7.99 1.51 10.94
C LEU A 328 -7.14 2.79 10.92
N MET A 329 -5.97 2.72 10.30
CA MET A 329 -5.04 3.84 10.15
C MET A 329 -5.07 4.34 8.71
N VAL A 330 -5.41 5.62 8.50
CA VAL A 330 -5.69 6.20 7.18
C VAL A 330 -4.72 7.34 6.90
N ALA A 331 -3.91 7.22 5.86
CA ALA A 331 -2.97 8.27 5.45
C ALA A 331 -3.70 9.36 4.66
N CYS A 332 -3.73 10.58 5.21
CA CYS A 332 -4.48 11.72 4.69
C CYS A 332 -3.53 12.84 4.28
N GLY A 333 -3.17 12.86 3.01
CA GLY A 333 -2.06 13.65 2.52
C GLY A 333 -2.28 15.16 2.58
N ARG A 334 -3.50 15.67 2.35
CA ARG A 334 -3.76 17.12 2.48
C ARG A 334 -4.05 17.55 3.92
N SER A 335 -4.11 16.59 4.84
CA SER A 335 -4.17 16.84 6.29
C SER A 335 -2.81 16.65 6.98
N ASP A 336 -1.75 16.32 6.22
CA ASP A 336 -0.39 16.12 6.73
C ASP A 336 -0.31 15.14 7.92
N ALA A 337 -1.16 14.11 7.90
CA ALA A 337 -1.41 13.25 9.04
C ALA A 337 -1.94 11.86 8.68
N VAL A 338 -1.85 10.95 9.66
CA VAL A 338 -2.61 9.70 9.71
C VAL A 338 -3.78 9.84 10.68
N TYR A 339 -4.97 9.45 10.23
CA TYR A 339 -6.17 9.36 11.06
C TYR A 339 -6.32 7.94 11.57
N VAL A 340 -6.60 7.79 12.86
CA VAL A 340 -6.80 6.51 13.53
C VAL A 340 -8.26 6.40 13.93
N LEU A 341 -8.90 5.33 13.48
CA LEU A 341 -10.31 5.03 13.74
C LEU A 341 -10.40 3.70 14.49
N ASP A 342 -11.41 3.56 15.35
CA ASP A 342 -11.78 2.26 15.91
C ASP A 342 -12.37 1.37 14.81
N ALA A 343 -11.84 0.16 14.62
CA ALA A 343 -12.24 -0.69 13.49
C ALA A 343 -13.67 -1.25 13.60
N LYS A 344 -14.29 -1.19 14.79
CA LYS A 344 -15.62 -1.77 15.04
C LYS A 344 -16.72 -0.72 15.11
N SER A 345 -16.48 0.36 15.83
CA SER A 345 -17.41 1.47 16.02
C SER A 345 -17.22 2.61 15.02
N TYR A 346 -16.11 2.57 14.29
CA TYR A 346 -15.68 3.59 13.32
C TYR A 346 -15.47 4.98 13.92
N GLN A 347 -15.40 5.09 15.25
CA GLN A 347 -15.19 6.38 15.90
C GLN A 347 -13.74 6.84 15.71
N PRO A 348 -13.51 8.13 15.41
CA PRO A 348 -12.17 8.70 15.43
C PRO A 348 -11.53 8.58 16.81
N ILE A 349 -10.31 8.06 16.84
CA ILE A 349 -9.52 7.89 18.07
C ILE A 349 -8.48 9.01 18.17
N LYS A 350 -7.71 9.21 17.10
CA LYS A 350 -6.53 10.10 17.12
C LYS A 350 -6.16 10.56 15.72
N GLN A 351 -5.49 11.71 15.66
CA GLN A 351 -4.76 12.17 14.48
C GLN A 351 -3.27 12.23 14.83
N ILE A 352 -2.44 11.62 13.98
CA ILE A 352 -0.98 11.58 14.11
C ILE A 352 -0.41 12.47 13.01
N GLY A 353 0.03 13.67 13.37
CA GLY A 353 0.56 14.67 12.43
C GLY A 353 2.05 14.50 12.15
N GLN A 354 2.67 15.58 11.64
CA GLN A 354 4.09 15.64 11.23
C GLN A 354 4.43 14.68 10.07
N LEU A 355 3.44 14.41 9.22
CA LEU A 355 3.55 13.56 8.04
C LEU A 355 3.10 14.34 6.81
N PRO A 356 3.85 15.38 6.39
CA PRO A 356 3.44 16.27 5.32
C PRO A 356 3.24 15.51 4.00
N LEU A 357 2.09 15.67 3.35
CA LEU A 357 1.70 14.86 2.19
C LEU A 357 1.88 13.34 2.44
N ALA A 358 1.35 12.83 3.54
CA ALA A 358 1.21 11.39 3.78
C ALA A 358 0.53 10.71 2.57
N TRP A 359 1.05 9.56 2.16
CA TRP A 359 0.59 8.86 0.95
C TRP A 359 0.20 7.42 1.26
N GLY A 360 1.18 6.53 1.39
CA GLY A 360 0.98 5.10 1.63
C GLY A 360 1.15 4.76 3.10
N ILE A 361 0.54 3.65 3.52
CA ILE A 361 0.70 3.12 4.87
C ILE A 361 0.67 1.59 4.87
N VAL A 362 1.62 0.98 5.59
CA VAL A 362 1.69 -0.48 5.83
C VAL A 362 2.04 -0.74 7.30
N THR A 363 1.73 -1.94 7.80
CA THR A 363 1.99 -2.32 9.20
C THR A 363 2.86 -3.57 9.29
N TYR A 364 3.63 -3.68 10.38
CA TYR A 364 4.33 -4.90 10.75
C TYR A 364 4.06 -5.26 12.23
N PRO A 365 3.68 -6.50 12.57
CA PRO A 365 3.34 -7.60 11.66
C PRO A 365 2.30 -7.22 10.62
N HIS A 366 2.32 -7.91 9.47
CA HIS A 366 1.43 -7.59 8.36
C HIS A 366 -0.04 -7.68 8.78
N SER A 367 -0.87 -6.77 8.26
CA SER A 367 -2.31 -6.74 8.49
C SER A 367 -3.07 -6.50 7.19
N ASP A 368 -4.34 -6.92 7.18
CA ASP A 368 -5.29 -6.57 6.14
C ASP A 368 -5.47 -5.06 6.05
N GLY A 369 -6.06 -4.58 4.96
CA GLY A 369 -6.14 -3.16 4.68
C GLY A 369 -4.94 -2.63 3.89
N SER A 370 -3.75 -3.15 4.16
CA SER A 370 -2.52 -2.73 3.47
C SER A 370 -2.52 -3.14 1.99
N ILE A 371 -1.78 -2.37 1.18
CA ILE A 371 -1.37 -2.65 -0.20
C ILE A 371 -0.80 -4.07 -0.38
N GLU A 372 -0.36 -4.71 0.72
CA GLU A 372 0.44 -5.94 0.69
C GLU A 372 -0.36 -7.22 0.87
N SER A 373 -1.64 -7.15 1.25
CA SER A 373 -2.23 -8.30 1.93
C SER A 373 -2.47 -9.52 1.02
N HIS A 374 -2.07 -10.69 1.56
CA HIS A 374 -2.09 -12.10 1.10
C HIS A 374 -0.93 -12.61 0.22
#